data_AF-A0A524EIM5-F1
#
_entry.id   AF-A0A524EIM5-F1
#
_cell.length_a   1.000
_cell.length_b   1.000
_cell.length_c   1.000
_cell.angle_alpha   90.00
_cell.angle_beta   90.00
_cell.angle_gamma   90.00
#
_symmetry.space_group_name_H-M   'P 1'
#
loop_
_entity.id
_entity.type
_entity.pdbx_description
1 polymer ?
#
loop_
_entity_poly.entity_id
_entity_poly.type
_entity_poly.pdbx_seq_one_letter_code
_entity_poly.pdbx_strand_id
1 'polypeptide(L)'
;MREKLNETIKIFREKGATNKAGALTLEELGLPKMFKYLMSSPMGADLPFLEEDGKYYLDEKHASDIKEGMIQGIPFSNWVKQTGRVPRGYLRYRVLFMLRDKSMAGSEISDQIERDTAGSYRPSPGSIYPLLQQLKERGIIEELPVVDGKKRYKLTELGQAFLDEQTGMFEQMRKRLISGPVPAPPFLELPDDIKYLSDSARGLFRRMMELAIEICENPDPNLAQEVDSLFKKTSQRLDDILERIE
;
A
#
# COMPACT_ATOMS: atom_id res chain seq x y z
N MET A 1 12.79 -6.07 12.11
CA MET A 1 12.21 -4.71 12.28
C MET A 1 11.14 -4.64 13.36
N ARG A 2 10.18 -5.58 13.48
CA ARG A 2 9.19 -5.58 14.57
C ARG A 2 9.81 -5.72 15.97
N GLU A 3 10.85 -6.55 16.09
CA GLU A 3 11.65 -6.68 17.31
C GLU A 3 12.35 -5.36 17.63
N LYS A 4 13.11 -4.79 16.67
CA LYS A 4 13.72 -3.45 16.79
C LYS A 4 12.71 -2.36 17.23
N LEU A 5 11.49 -2.35 16.69
CA LEU A 5 10.44 -1.39 17.10
C LEU A 5 9.98 -1.59 18.54
N ASN A 6 9.71 -2.84 18.96
CA ASN A 6 9.31 -3.16 20.32
C ASN A 6 10.41 -2.84 21.34
N GLU A 7 11.67 -3.10 20.98
CA GLU A 7 12.84 -2.71 21.78
C GLU A 7 12.93 -1.19 21.91
N THR A 8 12.72 -0.46 20.82
CA THR A 8 12.71 1.01 20.85
C THR A 8 11.58 1.53 21.76
N ILE A 9 10.35 1.03 21.63
CA ILE A 9 9.24 1.41 22.52
C ILE A 9 9.58 1.14 23.99
N LYS A 10 10.24 0.01 24.27
CA LYS A 10 10.68 -0.34 25.63
C LYS A 10 11.68 0.68 26.17
N ILE A 11 12.65 1.12 25.36
CA ILE A 11 13.62 2.17 25.73
C ILE A 11 12.90 3.46 26.16
N PHE A 12 11.92 3.92 25.38
CA PHE A 12 11.18 5.14 25.71
C PHE A 12 10.41 5.00 27.04
N ARG A 13 9.80 3.84 27.31
CA ARG A 13 9.10 3.56 28.57
C ARG A 13 10.04 3.51 29.77
N GLU A 14 11.16 2.79 29.64
CA GLU A 14 12.15 2.65 30.72
C GLU A 14 12.79 3.98 31.08
N LYS A 15 12.97 4.87 30.11
CA LYS A 15 13.53 6.21 30.32
C LYS A 15 12.49 7.29 30.64
N GLY A 16 11.21 6.92 30.76
CA GLY A 16 10.13 7.84 31.12
C GLY A 16 9.74 8.84 30.03
N ALA A 17 10.22 8.66 28.79
CA ALA A 17 9.91 9.50 27.65
C ALA A 17 8.57 9.12 27.01
N THR A 18 7.48 9.15 27.77
CA THR A 18 6.13 8.70 27.35
C THR A 18 5.14 9.84 27.14
N ASN A 19 5.62 11.07 27.21
CA ASN A 19 4.86 12.29 26.95
C ASN A 19 5.84 13.44 26.71
N LYS A 20 5.31 14.55 26.22
CA LYS A 20 6.08 15.76 25.90
C LYS A 20 6.96 16.28 27.04
N ALA A 21 6.47 16.23 28.29
CA ALA A 21 7.24 16.71 29.44
C ALA A 21 8.44 15.83 29.77
N GLY A 22 8.37 14.54 29.43
CA GLY A 22 9.46 13.57 29.58
C GLY A 22 10.32 13.40 28.33
N ALA A 23 10.20 14.26 27.31
CA ALA A 23 10.92 14.09 26.05
C ALA A 23 12.46 14.13 26.25
N LEU A 24 13.15 13.21 25.58
CA LEU A 24 14.60 13.01 25.70
C LEU A 24 15.30 13.08 24.33
N THR A 25 16.55 13.51 24.31
CA THR A 25 17.40 13.48 23.12
C THR A 25 17.75 12.04 22.70
N LEU A 26 18.23 11.85 21.46
CA LEU A 26 18.69 10.54 21.00
C LEU A 26 19.83 9.97 21.86
N GLU A 27 20.73 10.83 22.33
CA GLU A 27 21.84 10.45 23.21
C GLU A 27 21.31 9.96 24.56
N GLU A 28 20.39 10.71 25.17
CA GLU A 28 19.71 10.31 26.40
C GLU A 28 18.89 9.04 26.23
N LEU A 29 18.33 8.78 25.04
CA LEU A 29 17.61 7.54 24.73
C LEU A 29 18.54 6.37 24.38
N GLY A 30 19.80 6.62 24.03
CA GLY A 30 20.71 5.60 23.51
C GLY A 30 20.31 5.10 22.12
N LEU A 31 19.68 5.96 21.32
CA LEU A 31 19.21 5.64 19.97
C LEU A 31 20.19 6.15 18.90
N PRO A 32 20.34 5.42 17.78
CA PRO A 32 21.24 5.82 16.70
C PRO A 32 20.78 7.12 16.02
N LYS A 33 21.73 7.91 15.49
CA LYS A 33 21.43 9.16 14.74
C LYS A 33 20.49 8.94 13.56
N MET A 34 20.51 7.75 12.96
CA MET A 34 19.57 7.36 11.89
C MET A 34 18.10 7.55 12.31
N PHE A 35 17.80 7.45 13.61
CA PHE A 35 16.43 7.56 14.13
C PHE A 35 15.83 8.91 13.80
N LYS A 36 16.62 9.99 13.81
CA LYS A 36 16.20 11.31 13.35
C LYS A 36 15.75 11.28 11.89
N TYR A 37 16.54 10.66 11.01
CA TYR A 37 16.22 10.56 9.59
C TYR A 37 14.98 9.70 9.33
N LEU A 38 14.81 8.61 10.09
CA LEU A 38 13.60 7.81 10.07
C LEU A 38 12.38 8.65 10.44
N MET A 39 12.46 9.41 11.53
CA MET A 39 11.36 10.28 12.01
C MET A 39 11.04 11.44 11.05
N SER A 40 12.03 11.93 10.30
CA SER A 40 11.83 12.94 9.25
C SER A 40 11.33 12.38 7.92
N SER A 41 11.22 11.05 7.78
CA SER A 41 10.75 10.38 6.56
C SER A 41 9.23 10.13 6.60
N PRO A 42 8.57 9.91 5.44
CA PRO A 42 7.17 9.48 5.41
C PRO A 42 6.88 8.20 6.21
N MET A 43 7.87 7.31 6.39
CA MET A 43 7.72 6.11 7.23
C MET A 43 7.68 6.43 8.73
N GLY A 44 8.32 7.52 9.16
CA GLY A 44 8.38 7.94 10.57
C GLY A 44 7.06 8.49 11.09
N ALA A 45 6.23 9.04 10.21
CA ALA A 45 4.92 9.63 10.55
C ALA A 45 3.93 8.61 11.15
N ASP A 46 4.08 7.33 10.81
CA ASP A 46 3.20 6.25 11.27
C ASP A 46 3.76 5.51 12.50
N LEU A 47 4.89 5.95 13.05
CA LEU A 47 5.49 5.38 14.26
C LEU A 47 4.95 6.08 15.52
N PRO A 48 4.92 5.41 16.68
CA PRO A 48 4.39 6.00 17.91
C PRO A 48 5.38 6.95 18.59
N PHE A 49 6.29 7.56 17.85
CA PHE A 49 7.30 8.47 18.37
C PHE A 49 7.04 9.87 17.83
N LEU A 50 7.17 10.87 18.67
CA LEU A 50 6.98 12.28 18.34
C LEU A 50 8.26 13.03 18.62
N GLU A 51 8.59 14.00 17.76
CA GLU A 51 9.76 14.85 17.89
C GLU A 51 9.33 16.28 18.16
N GLU A 52 9.99 16.91 19.13
CA GLU A 52 9.80 18.31 19.47
C GLU A 52 11.12 18.92 19.94
N ASP A 53 11.59 19.95 19.25
CA ASP A 53 12.84 20.66 19.54
C ASP A 53 14.06 19.72 19.68
N GLY A 54 14.16 18.69 18.83
CA GLY A 54 15.24 17.71 18.85
C GLY A 54 15.16 16.66 19.96
N LYS A 55 14.05 16.64 20.72
CA LYS A 55 13.74 15.63 21.73
C LYS A 55 12.59 14.76 21.28
N TYR A 56 12.59 13.52 21.74
CA TYR A 56 11.64 12.50 21.32
C TYR A 56 10.85 11.98 22.53
N TYR A 57 9.59 11.67 22.31
CA TYR A 57 8.76 10.95 23.27
C TYR A 57 7.82 9.96 22.57
N LEU A 58 7.40 8.94 23.31
CA LEU A 58 6.44 7.93 22.87
C LEU A 58 5.01 8.44 23.08
N ASP A 59 4.18 8.37 22.04
CA ASP A 59 2.74 8.48 22.18
C ASP A 59 2.18 7.12 22.64
N GLU A 60 1.86 7.00 23.94
CA GLU A 60 1.36 5.75 24.53
C GLU A 60 0.03 5.29 23.93
N LYS A 61 -0.80 6.22 23.45
CA LYS A 61 -2.07 5.85 22.81
C LYS A 61 -1.77 5.18 21.47
N HIS A 62 -0.94 5.82 20.64
CA HIS A 62 -0.53 5.27 19.36
C HIS A 62 0.27 3.96 19.52
N ALA A 63 1.11 3.85 20.55
CA ALA A 63 1.86 2.63 20.88
C ALA A 63 0.96 1.46 21.31
N SER A 64 -0.16 1.77 21.99
CA SER A 64 -1.15 0.77 22.43
C SER A 64 -2.03 0.32 21.26
N ASP A 65 -2.40 1.22 20.35
CA ASP A 65 -3.12 0.91 19.12
C ASP A 65 -2.33 -0.09 18.24
N ILE A 66 -1.01 0.05 18.19
CA ILE A 66 -0.09 -0.89 17.52
C ILE A 66 -0.04 -2.27 18.23
N LYS A 67 -0.37 -2.33 19.53
CA LYS A 67 -0.31 -3.53 20.38
C LYS A 67 -1.62 -4.33 20.39
N GLU A 68 -2.79 -3.66 20.48
CA GLU A 68 -4.11 -4.30 20.59
C GLU A 68 -4.76 -4.63 19.23
N GLY A 69 -4.33 -4.01 18.13
CA GLY A 69 -4.90 -4.21 16.80
C GLY A 69 -3.84 -4.38 15.70
N MET A 70 -3.80 -5.57 15.09
CA MET A 70 -3.12 -5.88 13.83
C MET A 70 -1.59 -5.96 13.85
N ILE A 71 -1.10 -7.19 14.06
CA ILE A 71 0.18 -7.63 13.52
C ILE A 71 -0.02 -7.97 12.04
N GLN A 72 0.14 -6.99 11.16
CA GLN A 72 0.67 -7.23 9.81
C GLN A 72 1.91 -6.34 9.70
N GLY A 73 3.08 -6.97 9.73
CA GLY A 73 4.33 -6.32 10.11
C GLY A 73 4.77 -5.19 9.20
N ILE A 74 5.35 -4.13 9.79
CA ILE A 74 6.09 -3.04 9.14
C ILE A 74 5.19 -2.21 8.18
N PRO A 75 5.20 -0.87 8.24
CA PRO A 75 4.14 -0.02 7.69
C PRO A 75 4.19 0.14 6.17
N PHE A 76 4.46 -0.92 5.41
CA PHE A 76 4.07 -0.96 4.01
C PHE A 76 2.58 -1.28 3.87
N SER A 77 2.03 -2.20 4.67
CA SER A 77 0.61 -2.58 4.56
C SER A 77 -0.34 -1.53 5.15
N ASN A 78 0.08 -0.82 6.21
CA ASN A 78 -0.76 0.17 6.88
C ASN A 78 -0.63 1.56 6.24
N TRP A 79 0.54 1.95 5.73
CA TRP A 79 0.65 3.12 4.85
C TRP A 79 -0.12 2.87 3.55
N VAL A 80 -0.14 1.65 3.00
CA VAL A 80 -1.11 1.27 1.94
C VAL A 80 -2.56 1.38 2.41
N LYS A 81 -2.90 1.07 3.67
CA LYS A 81 -4.30 1.23 4.15
C LYS A 81 -4.67 2.69 4.42
N GLN A 82 -3.71 3.54 4.80
CA GLN A 82 -3.92 4.94 5.18
C GLN A 82 -3.71 5.91 4.00
N THR A 83 -2.80 5.61 3.06
CA THR A 83 -2.63 6.32 1.77
C THR A 83 -3.37 5.66 0.62
N GLY A 84 -3.59 4.34 0.66
CA GLY A 84 -4.44 3.60 -0.29
C GLY A 84 -5.90 3.63 0.11
N ARG A 85 -6.40 4.84 0.35
CA ARG A 85 -7.84 5.08 0.30
C ARG A 85 -8.29 4.64 -1.09
N VAL A 86 -8.98 3.51 -1.17
CA VAL A 86 -9.52 2.95 -2.41
C VAL A 86 -10.11 4.10 -3.22
N PRO A 87 -9.56 4.42 -4.40
CA PRO A 87 -9.96 5.63 -5.11
C PRO A 87 -11.48 5.64 -5.28
N ARG A 88 -12.10 6.82 -5.11
CA ARG A 88 -13.54 6.94 -5.32
C ARG A 88 -13.87 6.40 -6.72
N GLY A 89 -14.76 5.42 -6.78
CA GLY A 89 -15.13 4.75 -8.03
C GLY A 89 -14.33 3.50 -8.39
N TYR A 90 -13.26 3.14 -7.67
CA TYR A 90 -12.49 1.90 -7.92
C TYR A 90 -13.37 0.66 -7.81
N LEU A 91 -14.14 0.54 -6.72
CA LEU A 91 -15.04 -0.61 -6.53
C LEU A 91 -16.02 -0.75 -7.70
N ARG A 92 -16.62 0.35 -8.15
CA ARG A 92 -17.53 0.37 -9.30
C ARG A 92 -16.83 -0.08 -10.57
N TYR A 93 -15.66 0.48 -10.87
CA TYR A 93 -14.88 0.09 -12.03
C TYR A 93 -14.54 -1.41 -12.01
N ARG A 94 -14.05 -1.92 -10.88
CA ARG A 94 -13.72 -3.35 -10.72
C ARG A 94 -14.93 -4.25 -10.94
N VAL A 95 -16.07 -3.92 -10.33
CA VAL A 95 -17.32 -4.67 -10.55
C VAL A 95 -17.66 -4.72 -12.04
N LEU A 96 -17.64 -3.58 -12.74
CA LEU A 96 -17.97 -3.54 -14.17
C LEU A 96 -16.97 -4.31 -15.02
N PHE A 97 -15.67 -4.13 -14.77
CA PHE A 97 -14.60 -4.80 -15.48
C PHE A 97 -14.71 -6.34 -15.37
N MET A 98 -15.00 -6.85 -14.18
CA MET A 98 -15.14 -8.30 -13.96
C MET A 98 -16.43 -8.86 -14.58
N LEU A 99 -17.52 -8.09 -14.51
CA LEU A 99 -18.81 -8.48 -15.08
C LEU A 99 -18.87 -8.40 -16.60
N ARG A 100 -17.90 -7.72 -17.23
CA ARG A 100 -17.68 -7.72 -18.69
C ARG A 100 -17.37 -9.12 -19.20
N ASP A 101 -16.45 -9.81 -18.51
CA ASP A 101 -15.87 -11.06 -19.03
C ASP A 101 -16.72 -12.28 -18.64
N LYS A 102 -17.35 -12.26 -17.46
CA LYS A 102 -18.20 -13.36 -16.99
C LYS A 102 -19.26 -12.89 -15.98
N SER A 103 -20.35 -13.64 -15.88
CA SER A 103 -21.30 -13.41 -14.80
C SER A 103 -20.74 -13.84 -13.46
N MET A 104 -21.05 -13.10 -12.40
CA MET A 104 -20.53 -13.37 -11.04
C MET A 104 -21.57 -13.04 -9.97
N ALA A 105 -21.51 -13.75 -8.85
CA ALA A 105 -22.23 -13.40 -7.62
C ALA A 105 -21.48 -12.31 -6.83
N GLY A 106 -22.20 -11.55 -6.00
CA GLY A 106 -21.60 -10.45 -5.23
C GLY A 106 -20.44 -10.88 -4.33
N SER A 107 -20.53 -12.06 -3.71
CA SER A 107 -19.43 -12.61 -2.89
C SER A 107 -18.23 -13.03 -3.74
N GLU A 108 -18.45 -13.64 -4.90
CA GLU A 108 -17.37 -13.99 -5.83
C GLU A 108 -16.63 -12.73 -6.30
N ILE A 109 -17.35 -11.61 -6.47
CA ILE A 109 -16.74 -10.33 -6.83
C ILE A 109 -15.85 -9.83 -5.69
N SER A 110 -16.33 -9.85 -4.44
CA SER A 110 -15.52 -9.49 -3.27
C SER A 110 -14.26 -10.36 -3.15
N ASP A 111 -14.40 -11.68 -3.32
CA ASP A 111 -13.31 -12.65 -3.19
C ASP A 111 -12.27 -12.52 -4.30
N GLN A 112 -12.71 -12.16 -5.52
CA GLN A 112 -11.79 -11.90 -6.61
C GLN A 112 -11.04 -10.57 -6.40
N ILE A 113 -11.71 -9.50 -5.98
CA ILE A 113 -11.05 -8.22 -5.66
C ILE A 113 -10.01 -8.41 -4.54
N GLU A 114 -10.31 -9.22 -3.53
CA GLU A 114 -9.34 -9.56 -2.48
C GLU A 114 -8.12 -10.30 -3.04
N ARG A 115 -8.33 -11.28 -3.93
CA ARG A 115 -7.25 -12.02 -4.58
C ARG A 115 -6.40 -11.15 -5.49
N ASP A 116 -7.04 -10.31 -6.29
CA ASP A 116 -6.37 -9.42 -7.25
C ASP A 116 -5.52 -8.36 -6.52
N THR A 117 -5.98 -7.92 -5.35
CA THR A 117 -5.28 -6.96 -4.50
C THR A 117 -4.30 -7.60 -3.51
N ALA A 118 -3.97 -8.88 -3.69
CA ALA A 118 -3.09 -9.64 -2.81
C ALA A 118 -3.49 -9.54 -1.31
N GLY A 119 -4.80 -9.51 -1.04
CA GLY A 119 -5.38 -9.40 0.29
C GLY A 119 -5.42 -7.98 0.87
N SER A 120 -4.98 -6.95 0.13
CA SER A 120 -4.95 -5.59 0.68
C SER A 120 -6.34 -4.95 0.77
N TYR A 121 -7.30 -5.38 -0.06
CA TYR A 121 -8.66 -4.84 -0.06
C TYR A 121 -9.72 -5.88 -0.37
N ARG A 122 -10.68 -6.04 0.54
CA ARG A 122 -11.91 -6.83 0.31
C ARG A 122 -13.15 -5.94 0.50
N PRO A 123 -14.00 -5.75 -0.52
CA PRO A 123 -15.25 -5.01 -0.36
C PRO A 123 -16.19 -5.72 0.61
N SER A 124 -16.74 -4.98 1.57
CA SER A 124 -17.74 -5.52 2.50
C SER A 124 -19.10 -5.72 1.83
N PRO A 125 -19.98 -6.59 2.39
CA PRO A 125 -21.37 -6.70 1.95
C PRO A 125 -22.09 -5.33 1.87
N GLY A 126 -21.85 -4.45 2.84
CA GLY A 126 -22.43 -3.11 2.90
C GLY A 126 -21.92 -2.14 1.84
N SER A 127 -20.83 -2.46 1.14
CA SER A 127 -20.34 -1.67 0.00
C SER A 127 -20.75 -2.29 -1.34
N ILE A 128 -20.72 -3.63 -1.46
CA ILE A 128 -20.91 -4.30 -2.74
C ILE A 128 -22.39 -4.43 -3.13
N TYR A 129 -23.27 -4.82 -2.22
CA TYR A 129 -24.67 -5.05 -2.57
C TYR A 129 -25.44 -3.76 -2.88
N PRO A 130 -25.25 -2.64 -2.14
CA PRO A 130 -25.86 -1.36 -2.54
C PRO A 130 -25.38 -0.90 -3.91
N LEU A 131 -24.09 -1.09 -4.22
CA LEU A 131 -23.55 -0.76 -5.53
C LEU A 131 -24.18 -1.61 -6.64
N LEU A 132 -24.23 -2.94 -6.48
CA LEU A 132 -24.86 -3.84 -7.45
C LEU A 132 -26.33 -3.49 -7.69
N GLN A 133 -27.07 -3.17 -6.61
CA GLN A 133 -28.45 -2.73 -6.72
C GLN A 133 -28.56 -1.42 -7.52
N GLN A 134 -27.73 -0.42 -7.23
CA GLN A 134 -27.71 0.84 -7.99
C GLN A 134 -27.36 0.65 -9.47
N LEU A 135 -26.39 -0.22 -9.78
CA LEU A 135 -26.02 -0.52 -11.17
C LEU A 135 -27.16 -1.23 -11.91
N LYS A 136 -27.88 -2.14 -11.23
CA LYS A 136 -29.04 -2.85 -11.79
C LYS A 136 -30.20 -1.89 -12.07
N GLU A 137 -30.53 -1.02 -11.11
CA GLU A 137 -31.60 -0.02 -11.27
C GLU A 137 -31.34 0.94 -12.44
N ARG A 138 -30.07 1.19 -12.75
CA ARG A 138 -29.64 2.02 -13.89
C ARG A 138 -29.53 1.26 -15.21
N GLY A 139 -29.82 -0.05 -15.22
CA GLY A 139 -29.67 -0.90 -16.41
C GLY A 139 -28.22 -1.13 -16.84
N ILE A 140 -27.23 -0.82 -16.01
CA ILE A 140 -25.79 -0.99 -16.29
C ILE A 140 -25.40 -2.48 -16.15
N ILE A 141 -26.06 -3.19 -15.24
CA ILE A 141 -25.93 -4.65 -15.08
C ILE A 141 -27.32 -5.27 -15.07
N GLU A 142 -27.40 -6.54 -15.45
CA GLU A 142 -28.60 -7.36 -15.32
C GLU A 142 -28.42 -8.44 -14.26
N GLU A 143 -29.51 -8.81 -13.58
CA GLU A 143 -29.56 -9.93 -12.62
C GLU A 143 -29.99 -11.19 -13.37
N LEU A 144 -29.15 -12.22 -13.32
CA LEU A 144 -29.38 -13.52 -13.93
C LEU A 144 -30.09 -14.48 -12.94
N PRO A 145 -30.63 -15.61 -13.43
CA PRO A 145 -31.23 -16.64 -12.57
C PRO A 145 -30.31 -17.08 -11.43
N VAL A 146 -30.93 -17.46 -10.32
CA VAL A 146 -30.22 -17.95 -9.13
C VAL A 146 -29.56 -19.28 -9.46
N VAL A 147 -28.25 -19.35 -9.26
CA VAL A 147 -27.45 -20.58 -9.38
C VAL A 147 -26.84 -20.85 -8.01
N ASP A 148 -27.01 -22.07 -7.50
CA ASP A 148 -26.52 -22.49 -6.18
C ASP A 148 -26.96 -21.55 -5.03
N GLY A 149 -28.20 -21.07 -5.10
CA GLY A 149 -28.79 -20.16 -4.10
C GLY A 149 -28.24 -18.73 -4.14
N LYS A 150 -27.40 -18.38 -5.12
CA LYS A 150 -26.81 -17.04 -5.26
C LYS A 150 -27.31 -16.32 -6.51
N LYS A 151 -27.66 -15.05 -6.35
CA LYS A 151 -27.94 -14.14 -7.47
C LYS A 151 -26.65 -13.84 -8.22
N ARG A 152 -26.70 -13.92 -9.54
CA ARG A 152 -25.59 -13.60 -10.43
C ARG A 152 -25.89 -12.34 -11.21
N TYR A 153 -24.85 -11.60 -11.54
CA TYR A 153 -24.93 -10.36 -12.30
C TYR A 153 -24.12 -10.48 -13.57
N LYS A 154 -24.49 -9.73 -14.61
CA LYS A 154 -23.75 -9.62 -15.87
C LYS A 154 -23.80 -8.18 -16.38
N LEU A 155 -22.75 -7.73 -17.06
CA LEU A 155 -22.73 -6.42 -17.70
C LEU A 155 -23.70 -6.38 -18.90
N THR A 156 -24.46 -5.29 -19.04
CA THR A 156 -25.32 -5.04 -20.21
C THR A 156 -24.55 -4.29 -21.30
N GLU A 157 -25.15 -4.14 -22.48
CA GLU A 157 -24.58 -3.28 -23.54
C GLU A 157 -24.43 -1.82 -23.08
N LEU A 158 -25.42 -1.29 -22.35
CA LEU A 158 -25.32 0.03 -21.72
C LEU A 158 -24.17 0.09 -20.71
N GLY A 159 -23.95 -0.99 -19.96
CA GLY A 159 -22.84 -1.08 -19.03
C GLY A 159 -21.47 -1.17 -19.69
N GLN A 160 -21.37 -1.76 -20.88
CA GLN A 160 -20.15 -1.76 -21.67
C GLN A 160 -19.77 -0.34 -22.08
N ALA A 161 -20.70 0.42 -22.66
CA ALA A 161 -20.46 1.82 -23.02
C ALA A 161 -20.05 2.67 -21.81
N PHE A 162 -20.68 2.44 -20.65
CA PHE A 162 -20.33 3.12 -19.40
C PHE A 162 -18.94 2.74 -18.88
N LEU A 163 -18.52 1.49 -19.03
CA LEU A 163 -17.18 1.02 -18.67
C LEU A 163 -16.10 1.65 -19.57
N ASP A 164 -16.36 1.76 -20.87
CA ASP A 164 -15.43 2.35 -21.82
C ASP A 164 -15.16 3.84 -21.49
N GLU A 165 -16.21 4.60 -21.11
CA GLU A 165 -16.07 5.98 -20.64
C GLU A 165 -15.28 6.08 -19.31
N GLN A 166 -15.48 5.13 -18.37
CA GLN A 166 -14.74 5.07 -17.10
C GLN A 166 -13.26 4.71 -17.29
N THR A 167 -12.91 3.95 -18.33
CA THR A 167 -11.55 3.41 -18.54
C THR A 167 -10.53 4.52 -18.78
N GLY A 168 -10.89 5.59 -19.50
CA GLY A 168 -10.01 6.75 -19.71
C GLY A 168 -9.65 7.49 -18.40
N MET A 169 -10.54 7.49 -17.41
CA MET A 169 -10.27 8.07 -16.09
C MET A 169 -9.30 7.21 -15.27
N PHE A 170 -9.42 5.88 -15.36
CA PHE A 170 -8.52 4.95 -14.68
C PHE A 170 -7.13 4.87 -15.31
N GLU A 171 -7.00 5.04 -16.62
CA GLU A 171 -5.70 5.21 -17.27
C GLU A 171 -4.95 6.45 -16.78
N GLN A 172 -5.65 7.58 -16.62
CA GLN A 172 -5.06 8.80 -16.05
C GLN A 172 -4.66 8.61 -14.58
N MET A 173 -5.46 7.87 -13.82
CA MET A 173 -5.12 7.49 -12.45
C MET A 173 -3.89 6.57 -12.40
N ARG A 174 -3.79 5.59 -13.30
CA ARG A 174 -2.62 4.72 -13.47
C ARG A 174 -1.34 5.53 -13.75
N LYS A 175 -1.41 6.52 -14.64
CA LYS A 175 -0.28 7.42 -14.95
C LYS A 175 0.16 8.22 -13.71
N ARG A 176 -0.77 8.74 -12.91
CA ARG A 176 -0.46 9.47 -11.66
C ARG A 176 0.18 8.61 -10.57
N LEU A 177 -0.18 7.33 -10.52
CA LEU A 177 0.39 6.36 -9.57
C LEU A 177 1.83 5.96 -9.92
N ILE A 178 2.18 5.96 -11.20
CA ILE A 178 3.55 5.69 -11.69
C ILE A 178 4.48 6.90 -11.44
N SER A 179 3.93 8.12 -11.41
CA SER A 179 4.70 9.37 -11.19
C SER A 179 4.88 9.77 -9.72
N GLY A 180 4.37 8.99 -8.76
CA GLY A 180 4.46 9.28 -7.32
C GLY A 180 5.60 8.50 -6.63
N PRO A 181 6.03 8.90 -5.41
CA PRO A 181 7.15 8.26 -4.68
C PRO A 181 6.77 6.89 -4.06
N VAL A 182 5.76 6.22 -4.61
CA VAL A 182 5.13 5.01 -4.03
C VAL A 182 5.40 3.83 -4.97
N PRO A 183 5.95 2.69 -4.53
CA PRO A 183 5.90 1.48 -5.35
C PRO A 183 4.44 1.13 -5.62
N ALA A 184 4.15 0.64 -6.84
CA ALA A 184 2.81 0.42 -7.36
C ALA A 184 1.81 0.02 -6.27
N PRO A 185 0.72 0.79 -6.06
CA PRO A 185 -0.20 0.48 -4.99
C PRO A 185 -0.75 -0.93 -5.17
N PRO A 186 -1.07 -1.66 -4.10
CA PRO A 186 -1.51 -3.05 -4.19
C PRO A 186 -2.86 -3.26 -4.87
N PHE A 187 -3.47 -2.21 -5.41
CA PHE A 187 -4.64 -2.22 -6.28
C PHE A 187 -4.31 -2.04 -7.78
N LEU A 188 -3.03 -1.95 -8.15
CA LEU A 188 -2.58 -1.92 -9.54
C LEU A 188 -2.41 -3.37 -10.02
N GLU A 189 -3.46 -3.90 -10.65
CA GLU A 189 -3.43 -5.25 -11.20
C GLU A 189 -2.47 -5.35 -12.39
N LEU A 190 -1.65 -6.39 -12.34
CA LEU A 190 -0.87 -6.86 -13.47
C LEU A 190 -1.55 -8.11 -14.03
N PRO A 191 -1.69 -8.25 -15.36
CA PRO A 191 -2.09 -9.49 -16.00
C PRO A 191 -1.35 -10.72 -15.45
N ASP A 192 -2.02 -11.87 -15.39
CA ASP A 192 -1.50 -13.09 -14.74
C ASP A 192 -0.15 -13.55 -15.31
N ASP A 193 0.06 -13.35 -16.62
CA ASP A 193 1.29 -13.67 -17.33
C ASP A 193 2.48 -12.80 -16.92
N ILE A 194 2.24 -11.62 -16.35
CA ILE A 194 3.29 -10.70 -15.87
C ILE A 194 3.23 -10.43 -14.36
N LYS A 195 2.37 -11.13 -13.62
CA LYS A 195 2.19 -10.99 -12.17
C LYS A 195 3.49 -11.22 -11.38
N TYR A 196 4.40 -12.05 -11.89
CA TYR A 196 5.72 -12.32 -11.33
C TYR A 196 6.59 -11.05 -11.18
N LEU A 197 6.32 -10.01 -11.99
CA LEU A 197 6.99 -8.72 -11.88
C LEU A 197 6.67 -8.02 -10.55
N SER A 198 5.46 -8.21 -10.01
CA SER A 198 5.07 -7.62 -8.72
C SER A 198 5.88 -8.21 -7.55
N ASP A 199 6.13 -9.52 -7.57
CA ASP A 199 6.92 -10.20 -6.56
C ASP A 199 8.40 -9.80 -6.66
N SER A 200 8.90 -9.71 -7.89
CA SER A 200 10.28 -9.28 -8.18
C SER A 200 10.51 -7.83 -7.76
N ALA A 201 9.58 -6.92 -8.08
CA ALA A 201 9.65 -5.52 -7.69
C ALA A 201 9.58 -5.35 -6.16
N ARG A 202 8.68 -6.05 -5.47
CA ARG A 202 8.63 -6.07 -4.00
C ARG A 202 9.94 -6.57 -3.39
N GLY A 203 10.51 -7.64 -3.95
CA GLY A 203 11.77 -8.21 -3.51
C GLY A 203 12.96 -7.28 -3.71
N LEU A 204 13.02 -6.56 -4.83
CA LEU A 204 14.05 -5.55 -5.10
C LEU A 204 13.92 -4.37 -4.13
N PHE A 205 12.72 -3.82 -3.99
CA PHE A 205 12.44 -2.69 -3.10
C PHE A 205 12.84 -3.00 -1.65
N ARG A 206 12.48 -4.19 -1.13
CA ARG A 206 12.86 -4.62 0.22
C ARG A 206 14.38 -4.58 0.43
N ARG A 207 15.15 -5.14 -0.51
CA ARG A 207 16.62 -5.20 -0.43
C ARG A 207 17.24 -3.82 -0.52
N MET A 208 16.73 -2.96 -1.41
CA MET A 208 17.17 -1.56 -1.49
C MET A 208 16.96 -0.82 -0.16
N MET A 209 15.81 -1.04 0.48
CA MET A 209 15.52 -0.45 1.79
C MET A 209 16.41 -1.01 2.91
N GLU A 210 16.62 -2.33 2.96
CA GLU A 210 17.53 -2.96 3.93
C GLU A 210 18.95 -2.40 3.80
N LEU A 211 19.44 -2.26 2.58
CA LEU A 211 20.75 -1.70 2.28
C LEU A 211 20.85 -0.22 2.68
N ALA A 212 19.82 0.58 2.37
CA ALA A 212 19.78 1.99 2.77
C ALA A 212 19.79 2.16 4.29
N ILE A 213 19.07 1.30 5.03
CA ILE A 213 19.07 1.28 6.50
C ILE A 213 20.47 0.95 7.03
N GLU A 214 21.13 -0.08 6.49
CA GLU A 214 22.48 -0.49 6.92
C GLU A 214 23.53 0.60 6.71
N ILE A 215 23.51 1.28 5.54
CA ILE A 215 24.42 2.40 5.26
C ILE A 215 24.15 3.58 6.20
N CYS A 216 22.89 3.81 6.58
CA CYS A 216 22.55 4.85 7.56
C CYS A 216 23.02 4.49 8.98
N GLU A 217 22.99 3.19 9.36
CA GLU A 217 23.52 2.70 10.65
C GLU A 217 25.05 2.80 10.68
N ASN A 218 25.70 2.40 9.59
CA ASN A 218 27.15 2.27 9.47
C ASN A 218 27.64 3.03 8.23
N PRO A 219 27.79 4.37 8.31
CA PRO A 219 28.14 5.17 7.15
C PRO A 219 29.60 4.94 6.72
N ASP A 220 29.78 4.08 5.72
CA ASP A 220 31.02 3.91 4.97
C ASP A 220 30.90 4.63 3.61
N PRO A 221 31.68 5.70 3.36
CA PRO A 221 31.64 6.44 2.09
C PRO A 221 31.93 5.58 0.86
N ASN A 222 32.77 4.55 0.96
CA ASN A 222 33.09 3.68 -0.17
C ASN A 222 31.91 2.78 -0.52
N LEU A 223 31.28 2.18 0.51
CA LEU A 223 30.07 1.38 0.34
C LEU A 223 28.92 2.25 -0.18
N ALA A 224 28.76 3.46 0.34
CA ALA A 224 27.74 4.39 -0.14
C ALA A 224 27.91 4.76 -1.62
N GLN A 225 29.15 5.00 -2.07
CA GLN A 225 29.45 5.23 -3.49
C GLN A 225 29.20 3.99 -4.35
N GLU A 226 29.52 2.80 -3.86
CA GLU A 226 29.24 1.54 -4.55
C GLU A 226 27.72 1.37 -4.78
N VAL A 227 26.93 1.63 -3.75
CA VAL A 227 25.46 1.52 -3.81
C VAL A 227 24.84 2.59 -4.70
N ASP A 228 25.34 3.83 -4.66
CA ASP A 228 24.94 4.89 -5.61
C ASP A 228 25.21 4.47 -7.06
N SER A 229 26.40 3.91 -7.33
CA SER A 229 26.74 3.39 -8.66
C SER A 229 25.81 2.27 -9.10
N LEU A 230 25.47 1.34 -8.20
CA LEU A 230 24.53 0.26 -8.48
C LEU A 230 23.14 0.79 -8.83
N PHE A 231 22.62 1.74 -8.06
CA PHE A 231 21.30 2.33 -8.31
C PHE A 231 21.27 3.09 -9.63
N LYS A 232 22.31 3.89 -9.95
CA LYS A 232 22.42 4.57 -11.24
C LYS A 232 22.45 3.60 -12.42
N LYS A 233 23.27 2.54 -12.35
CA LYS A 233 23.33 1.50 -13.39
C LYS A 233 22.00 0.77 -13.56
N THR A 234 21.28 0.53 -12.45
CA THR A 234 19.97 -0.11 -12.49
C THR A 234 18.93 0.80 -13.13
N SER A 235 18.92 2.09 -12.77
CA SER A 235 18.04 3.10 -13.38
C SER A 235 18.26 3.16 -14.90
N GLN A 236 19.52 3.29 -15.34
CA GLN A 236 19.84 3.35 -16.76
C GLN A 236 19.33 2.11 -17.51
N ARG A 237 19.53 0.91 -16.95
CA ARG A 237 19.01 -0.33 -17.57
C ARG A 237 17.49 -0.36 -17.67
N LEU A 238 16.77 0.26 -16.72
CA LEU A 238 15.31 0.36 -16.79
C LEU A 238 14.90 1.34 -17.89
N ASP A 239 15.58 2.48 -17.99
CA ASP A 239 15.35 3.47 -19.04
C ASP A 239 15.58 2.85 -20.43
N ASP A 240 16.68 2.13 -20.63
CA ASP A 240 16.98 1.42 -21.89
C ASP A 240 15.90 0.38 -22.26
N ILE A 241 15.23 -0.23 -21.28
CA ILE A 241 14.12 -1.17 -21.51
C ILE A 241 12.86 -0.41 -21.91
N LEU A 242 12.57 0.71 -21.25
CA LEU A 242 11.42 1.56 -21.54
C LEU A 242 11.48 2.11 -22.96
N GLU A 243 12.65 2.57 -23.40
CA GLU A 243 12.88 3.05 -24.77
C GLU A 243 12.63 1.99 -25.85
N ARG A 244 12.68 0.69 -25.51
CA ARG A 244 12.39 -0.42 -26.45
C ARG A 244 10.90 -0.75 -26.57
N ILE A 245 10.09 -0.20 -25.69
CA ILE A 245 8.63 -0.42 -25.63
C ILE A 245 7.88 0.73 -26.31
N GLU A 246 8.52 1.90 -26.46
CA GLU A 246 8.06 3.05 -27.26
C GLU A 246 8.32 2.86 -28.77
#